data_AF-A0A6P2A148-F1
#
_entry.id   AF-A0A6P2A148-F1
#
_cell.length_a   1.000
_cell.length_b   1.000
_cell.length_c   1.000
_cell.angle_alpha   90.00
_cell.angle_beta   90.00
_cell.angle_gamma   90.00
#
_symmetry.space_group_name_H-M   'P 1'
#
loop_
_entity.id
_entity.type
_entity.pdbx_description
1 polymer ?
#
loop_
_entity_poly.entity_id
_entity_poly.type
_entity_poly.pdbx_seq_one_letter_code
_entity_poly.pdbx_strand_id
1 'polypeptide(L)' 'MEQLIVRVADKEKAEMLYKILSALDFVNSIEVMEDQANISDDEQDFFSLAGLWENRNVTTESIRQEAWREDVK' A
#
# COMPACT_ATOMS: atom_id res chain seq x y z
N MET A 1 -34.99 0.60 -9.40
CA MET A 1 -33.94 1.55 -9.79
C MET A 1 -32.69 0.74 -10.02
N GLU A 2 -32.07 0.88 -11.19
CA GLU A 2 -30.88 0.14 -11.56
C GLU A 2 -29.65 1.03 -11.35
N GLN A 3 -28.58 0.47 -10.80
CA GLN A 3 -27.35 1.21 -10.51
C GLN A 3 -26.20 0.61 -11.32
N LEU A 4 -25.46 1.48 -12.00
CA LEU A 4 -24.25 1.13 -12.74
C LEU A 4 -23.03 1.69 -12.01
N ILE A 5 -22.05 0.84 -11.71
CA ILE A 5 -20.78 1.25 -11.09
C ILE A 5 -19.66 1.00 -12.11
N VAL A 6 -18.94 2.06 -12.47
CA VAL A 6 -17.83 2.01 -13.42
C VAL A 6 -16.53 2.37 -12.70
N ARG A 7 -15.56 1.46 -12.71
CA ARG A 7 -14.21 1.70 -12.19
C ARG A 7 -13.29 2.06 -13.34
N VAL A 8 -12.69 3.24 -13.27
CA VAL A 8 -11.78 3.75 -14.30
C VAL A 8 -10.42 3.99 -13.67
N ALA A 9 -9.37 3.36 -14.19
CA ALA A 9 -8.01 3.48 -13.67
C ALA A 9 -7.32 4.80 -14.07
N ASP A 10 -7.82 5.46 -15.11
CA ASP A 10 -7.22 6.64 -15.74
C ASP A 10 -8.07 7.88 -15.43
N LYS A 11 -7.48 8.85 -14.72
CA LYS A 11 -8.19 10.05 -14.27
C LYS A 11 -8.68 10.92 -15.43
N GLU A 12 -7.91 11.07 -16.50
CA GLU A 12 -8.31 11.90 -17.65
C GLU A 12 -9.52 11.29 -18.36
N LYS A 13 -9.50 9.96 -18.52
CA LYS A 13 -10.64 9.24 -19.11
C LYS A 13 -11.86 9.26 -18.20
N ALA A 14 -11.67 9.24 -16.88
CA ALA A 14 -12.77 9.34 -15.92
C ALA A 14 -13.50 10.69 -16.05
N GLU A 15 -12.77 11.81 -16.21
CA GLU A 15 -13.38 13.12 -16.44
C GLU A 15 -14.16 13.18 -17.75
N MET A 16 -13.63 12.59 -18.82
CA MET A 16 -14.34 12.51 -20.10
C MET A 16 -15.66 11.73 -19.95
N LEU A 17 -15.61 10.59 -19.26
CA LEU A 17 -16.76 9.73 -19.03
C LEU A 17 -17.80 10.42 -18.14
N TYR A 18 -17.35 11.16 -17.12
CA TYR A 18 -18.21 12.01 -16.28
C TYR A 18 -18.97 13.03 -17.13
N LYS A 19 -18.28 13.74 -18.04
CA LYS A 19 -18.92 14.75 -18.92
C LYS A 19 -19.98 14.11 -19.81
N ILE A 20 -19.69 12.94 -20.39
CA ILE A 20 -20.65 12.22 -21.23
C ILE A 20 -21.88 11.80 -20.42
N LEU A 21 -21.68 11.18 -19.26
CA LEU A 21 -22.77 10.73 -18.40
C LEU A 21 -23.62 11.90 -17.88
N SER A 22 -23.00 13.04 -17.60
CA SER A 22 -23.69 14.25 -17.12
C SER A 22 -24.57 14.90 -18.19
N ALA A 23 -24.32 14.62 -19.47
CA ALA A 23 -25.12 15.12 -20.58
C ALA A 23 -26.37 14.25 -20.86
N LEU A 24 -26.47 13.07 -20.23
CA LEU A 24 -27.59 12.15 -20.41
C LEU A 24 -28.73 12.55 -19.46
N ASP A 25 -29.89 12.79 -20.05
CA ASP A 25 -31.14 13.25 -19.43
C ASP A 25 -31.81 12.23 -18.49
N PHE A 26 -31.32 10.99 -18.47
CA PHE A 26 -31.77 9.93 -17.57
C PHE A 26 -30.82 9.64 -16.40
N VAL A 27 -29.71 10.37 -16.30
CA VAL A 27 -28.73 10.18 -15.22
C VAL A 27 -29.08 11.12 -14.06
N ASN A 28 -29.62 10.54 -12.99
CA ASN A 28 -30.07 11.31 -11.82
C ASN A 28 -28.90 11.80 -10.93
N SER A 29 -27.83 11.02 -10.82
CA SER A 29 -26.65 11.36 -10.01
C SER A 29 -25.40 10.62 -10.50
N ILE A 30 -24.24 11.28 -10.36
CA ILE A 30 -22.91 10.71 -10.66
C ILE A 30 -22.04 10.92 -9.43
N GLU A 31 -21.54 9.83 -8.86
CA GLU A 31 -20.67 9.84 -7.69
C GLU A 31 -19.26 9.45 -8.11
N VAL A 32 -18.30 10.36 -7.91
CA VAL A 32 -16.88 10.07 -8.09
C VAL A 32 -16.31 9.69 -6.73
N MET A 33 -16.11 8.39 -6.53
CA MET A 33 -15.37 7.88 -5.38
C MET A 33 -13.90 7.83 -5.77
N GLU A 34 -13.09 8.75 -5.27
CA GLU A 34 -11.65 8.52 -5.25
C GLU A 34 -11.39 7.45 -4.19
N ASP A 35 -10.73 6.36 -4.57
CA ASP A 35 -10.14 5.45 -3.62
C ASP A 35 -9.08 6.24 -2.85
N GLN A 36 -9.50 6.83 -1.72
CA GLN A 36 -8.59 7.18 -0.64
C GLN A 36 -8.11 5.85 -0.06
N ALA A 37 -7.21 5.18 -0.79
CA ALA A 37 -6.22 4.36 -0.13
C ALA A 37 -5.49 5.35 0.78
N ASN A 38 -5.98 5.47 2.02
CA ASN A 38 -5.15 5.77 3.16
C ASN A 38 -4.11 4.65 3.16
N ILE A 39 -3.07 4.84 2.36
CA ILE A 39 -1.76 4.34 2.69
C ILE A 39 -1.53 5.06 4.01
N SER A 40 -1.87 4.39 5.12
CA SER A 40 -1.50 4.96 6.40
C SER A 40 -0.01 5.15 6.29
N ASP A 41 0.42 6.38 6.47
CA ASP A 41 1.82 6.72 6.70
C ASP A 41 2.21 6.21 8.10
N ASP A 42 1.79 4.98 8.43
CA ASP A 42 2.45 4.15 9.41
C ASP A 42 3.78 3.72 8.79
N GLU A 43 4.60 4.70 8.42
CA GLU A 43 6.05 4.59 8.53
C GLU A 43 6.31 4.29 10.01
N GLN A 44 6.08 3.04 10.41
CA GLN A 44 6.67 2.53 11.63
C GLN A 44 8.15 2.76 11.45
N ASP A 45 8.68 3.73 12.20
CA ASP A 45 10.07 4.14 12.16
C ASP A 45 10.91 2.86 12.10
N PHE A 46 11.73 2.70 11.06
CA PHE A 46 12.49 1.46 10.82
C PHE A 46 13.27 1.00 12.07
N PHE A 47 13.69 1.97 12.88
CA PHE A 47 14.38 1.76 14.16
C PHE A 47 13.46 1.35 15.33
N SER A 48 12.15 1.63 15.28
CA SER A 48 11.16 1.09 16.21
C SER A 48 11.10 -0.44 16.14
N LEU A 49 11.42 -1.02 14.98
CA LEU A 49 11.51 -2.47 14.78
C LEU A 49 12.88 -3.06 15.18
N ALA A 50 13.89 -2.22 15.43
CA ALA A 50 15.25 -2.66 15.74
C ALA A 50 15.43 -3.15 17.19
N GLY A 51 14.39 -3.03 18.04
CA GLY A 51 14.38 -3.53 19.42
C GLY A 51 14.52 -5.07 19.55
N LEU A 52 14.38 -5.81 18.44
CA LEU A 52 14.56 -7.27 18.42
C LEU A 52 15.93 -7.74 18.94
N TRP A 53 16.94 -6.87 18.93
CA TRP A 53 18.32 -7.18 19.34
C TRP A 53 18.76 -6.47 20.62
N GLU A 54 17.93 -5.58 21.20
CA GLU A 54 18.30 -4.71 22.34
C GLU A 54 18.79 -5.50 23.57
N ASN A 55 18.23 -6.68 23.81
CA ASN A 55 18.59 -7.55 24.94
C ASN A 55 19.45 -8.75 24.55
N ARG A 56 19.99 -8.78 23.33
CA ARG A 56 20.85 -9.87 22.86
C ARG A 56 22.31 -9.43 22.94
N ASN A 57 23.13 -10.21 23.66
CA ASN A 57 24.58 -10.00 23.69
C ASN A 57 25.22 -10.57 22.41
N VAL A 58 25.07 -9.83 21.30
CA VAL A 58 25.52 -10.26 19.96
C VAL A 58 26.66 -9.35 19.52
N THR A 59 27.83 -9.93 19.30
CA THR A 59 28.99 -9.23 18.74
C THR A 59 29.16 -9.62 17.27
N THR A 60 29.84 -8.77 16.49
CA THR A 60 30.12 -9.10 15.07
C THR A 60 30.92 -10.41 14.95
N GLU A 61 31.76 -10.71 15.94
CA GLU A 61 32.53 -11.96 16.00
C GLU A 61 31.63 -13.18 16.24
N SER A 62 30.66 -13.09 17.17
CA SER A 62 29.73 -14.20 17.43
C SER A 62 28.84 -14.49 16.22
N ILE A 63 28.38 -13.45 15.50
CA ILE A 63 27.61 -13.61 14.25
C ILE A 63 28.45 -14.34 13.20
N ARG A 64 29.72 -13.95 13.03
CA ARG A 64 30.60 -14.59 12.03
C ARG A 64 30.86 -16.05 12.37
N GLN A 65 31.13 -16.37 13.64
CA GLN A 65 31.34 -17.76 14.06
C GLN A 65 30.10 -18.63 13.81
N GLU A 66 28.90 -18.09 14.02
CA GLU A 66 27.66 -18.84 13.80
C GLU A 66 27.30 -18.97 12.31
N ALA A 67 27.53 -17.93 11.50
CA ALA A 67 27.23 -17.92 10.08
C ALA A 67 28.21 -18.77 9.25
N TRP A 68 29.47 -18.86 9.68
CA TRP A 68 30.52 -19.63 9.02
C TRP A 68 31.01 -20.78 9.91
N ARG A 69 30.11 -21.52 10.55
CA ARG A 69 30.49 -22.80 11.16
C ARG A 69 31.16 -23.64 10.08
N GLU A 70 32.49 -23.76 10.12
CA GLU A 70 33.19 -24.80 9.39
C GLU A 70 32.68 -26.09 10.00
N ASP A 71 31.97 -26.91 9.22
CA ASP A 71 31.60 -28.25 9.60
C ASP A 71 32.89 -29.02 9.89
N VAL A 72 33.32 -29.02 11.15
CA VAL A 72 34.42 -29.87 11.60
C VAL A 72 33.85 -31.28 11.65
N LYS A 73 34.15 -32.01 10.58
CA LYS A 73 33.85 -33.44 10.42
C LYS A 73 34.76 -34.30 11.29
#